data_AF-A0ABD5SHG7-F1
#
_entry.id   AF-A0ABD5SHG7-F1
#
_cell.length_a   1.000
_cell.length_b   1.000
_cell.length_c   1.000
_cell.angle_alpha   90.00
_cell.angle_beta   90.00
_cell.angle_gamma   90.00
#
_symmetry.space_group_name_H-M   'P 1'
#
loop_
_entity.id
_entity.type
_entity.pdbx_description
1 polymer ?
#
loop_
_entity_poly.entity_id
_entity_poly.type
_entity_poly.pdbx_seq_one_letter_code
_entity_poly.pdbx_strand_id
1 'polypeptide(L)' 'MSETDCTDEPLTPAQRLESSNPRLIDAGIATITDMETLQACFAYENQHQQRLPILKLLAQRAEELREES' A
#
# COMPACT_ATOMS: atom_id res chain seq x y z
N MET A 1 6.86 -30.15 -11.38
CA MET A 1 6.12 -28.86 -11.37
C MET A 1 6.60 -28.16 -10.13
N SER A 2 7.52 -27.19 -10.29
CA SER A 2 8.21 -26.60 -9.14
C SER A 2 7.22 -25.87 -8.25
N GLU A 3 7.32 -26.20 -6.97
CA GLU A 3 6.59 -25.63 -5.85
C GLU A 3 6.73 -24.10 -5.89
N THR A 4 5.61 -23.39 -5.76
CA THR A 4 5.63 -21.95 -5.60
C THR A 4 6.25 -21.69 -4.24
N ASP A 5 7.54 -21.36 -4.27
CA ASP A 5 8.27 -20.72 -3.18
C ASP A 5 7.41 -19.54 -2.71
N CYS A 6 6.74 -19.68 -1.56
CA CYS A 6 6.14 -18.54 -0.87
C CYS A 6 7.29 -17.72 -0.29
N THR A 7 8.03 -17.02 -1.14
CA THR A 7 8.74 -15.84 -0.68
C THR A 7 7.68 -14.86 -0.21
N ASP A 8 7.70 -14.53 1.08
CA ASP A 8 6.93 -13.45 1.71
C ASP A 8 7.47 -12.09 1.19
N GLU A 9 7.54 -11.94 -0.14
CA GLU A 9 8.03 -10.74 -0.78
C GLU A 9 7.03 -9.61 -0.51
N PRO A 10 7.52 -8.47 0.02
CA PRO A 10 6.64 -7.36 0.35
C PRO A 10 5.93 -6.88 -0.90
N LEU A 11 4.60 -6.76 -0.82
CA LEU A 11 3.79 -6.28 -1.94
C LEU A 11 4.29 -4.92 -2.44
N THR A 12 4.48 -4.81 -3.74
CA THR A 12 4.84 -3.56 -4.41
C THR A 12 3.72 -2.51 -4.31
N PRO A 13 4.03 -1.21 -4.47
CA PRO A 13 3.01 -0.16 -4.54
C PRO A 13 1.92 -0.41 -5.58
N ALA A 14 2.32 -0.90 -6.76
CA ALA A 14 1.40 -1.26 -7.84
C ALA A 14 0.39 -2.34 -7.39
N GLN A 15 0.89 -3.44 -6.80
CA GLN A 15 0.02 -4.53 -6.31
C GLN A 15 -0.95 -4.08 -5.21
N ARG A 16 -0.57 -3.08 -4.41
CA ARG A 16 -1.42 -2.53 -3.35
C ARG A 16 -2.50 -1.59 -3.91
N LEU A 17 -2.18 -0.80 -4.95
CA LEU A 17 -3.00 0.36 -5.33
C LEU A 17 -3.71 0.24 -6.70
N GLU A 18 -3.23 -0.58 -7.63
CA GLU A 18 -3.77 -0.64 -9.00
C GLU A 18 -5.17 -1.29 -9.09
N SER A 19 -5.62 -1.97 -8.04
CA SER A 19 -6.93 -2.62 -8.04
C SER A 19 -8.05 -1.60 -8.20
N SER A 20 -9.06 -1.95 -9.01
CA SER A 20 -10.31 -1.18 -9.09
C SER A 20 -11.27 -1.51 -7.95
N ASN A 21 -10.98 -2.55 -7.15
CA ASN A 21 -11.79 -2.92 -6.00
C ASN A 21 -11.32 -2.17 -4.75
N PRO A 22 -12.12 -1.24 -4.20
CA PRO A 22 -11.71 -0.43 -3.05
C PRO A 22 -11.33 -1.29 -1.83
N ARG A 23 -12.00 -2.43 -1.61
CA ARG A 23 -11.67 -3.31 -0.47
C ARG A 23 -10.27 -3.92 -0.57
N LEU A 24 -9.80 -4.18 -1.79
CA LEU A 24 -8.45 -4.72 -2.00
C LEU A 24 -7.40 -3.62 -1.82
N ILE A 25 -7.71 -2.38 -2.21
CA ILE A 25 -6.85 -1.23 -1.91
C ILE A 25 -6.75 -1.02 -0.40
N ASP A 26 -7.89 -0.99 0.30
CA ASP A 26 -7.92 -0.82 1.76
C ASP A 26 -7.09 -1.90 2.47
N ALA A 27 -7.27 -3.17 2.08
CA ALA A 27 -6.47 -4.28 2.60
C ALA A 27 -4.98 -4.16 2.25
N GLY A 28 -4.67 -3.72 1.03
CA GLY A 28 -3.29 -3.49 0.59
C GLY A 28 -2.60 -2.36 1.36
N ILE A 29 -3.33 -1.32 1.75
CA ILE A 29 -2.81 -0.23 2.59
C ILE A 29 -2.67 -0.68 4.05
N ALA A 30 -3.63 -1.43 4.58
CA ALA A 30 -3.61 -1.90 5.97
C ALA A 30 -2.43 -2.85 6.27
N THR A 31 -1.92 -3.56 5.26
CA THR A 31 -0.73 -4.43 5.39
C THR A 31 0.60 -3.65 5.35
N ILE A 32 0.58 -2.33 5.25
CA ILE A 32 1.77 -1.49 5.35
C ILE A 32 2.13 -1.29 6.82
N THR A 33 3.34 -1.71 7.20
CA THR A 33 3.84 -1.70 8.58
C THR A 33 4.99 -0.71 8.80
N ASP A 34 5.45 -0.03 7.75
CA ASP A 34 6.62 0.84 7.81
C ASP A 34 6.43 2.10 6.94
N MET A 35 7.13 3.18 7.33
CA MET A 35 7.04 4.46 6.65
C MET A 35 7.63 4.45 5.24
N GLU A 36 8.63 3.60 4.95
CA GLU A 36 9.31 3.56 3.65
C GLU A 36 8.37 3.05 2.56
N THR A 37 7.71 1.93 2.82
CA THR A 37 6.67 1.34 1.95
C THR A 37 5.51 2.30 1.77
N LEU A 38 5.11 3.01 2.82
CA LEU A 38 4.03 3.99 2.76
C LEU A 38 4.39 5.19 1.85
N GLN A 39 5.62 5.69 1.95
CA GLN A 39 6.13 6.74 1.07
C GLN A 39 6.22 6.28 -0.39
N ALA A 40 6.65 5.04 -0.64
CA ALA A 40 6.66 4.47 -1.98
C ALA A 40 5.25 4.38 -2.58
N CYS A 41 4.25 4.00 -1.77
CA CYS A 41 2.84 4.00 -2.16
C CYS A 41 2.32 5.41 -2.48
N PHE A 42 2.69 6.41 -1.69
CA PHE A 42 2.38 7.82 -1.97
C PHE A 42 2.98 8.31 -3.28
N ALA A 43 4.27 8.02 -3.51
CA ALA A 43 4.97 8.43 -4.73
C ALA A 43 4.38 7.76 -5.97
N TYR A 44 4.03 6.48 -5.86
CA TYR A 44 3.36 5.73 -6.93
C TYR A 44 1.98 6.33 -7.25
N GLU A 45 1.12 6.53 -6.25
CA GLU A 45 -0.21 7.10 -6.48
C GLU A 45 -0.13 8.51 -7.10
N ASN A 46 0.79 9.34 -6.61
CA ASN A 46 1.01 10.70 -7.13
C ASN A 46 1.52 10.75 -8.57
N GLN A 47 2.21 9.72 -9.04
CA GLN A 47 2.74 9.66 -10.42
C GLN A 47 1.75 9.03 -11.40
N HIS A 48 0.80 8.21 -10.92
CA HIS A 48 -0.08 7.42 -11.78
C HIS A 48 -1.49 8.01 -11.90
N GLN A 49 -2.30 7.91 -10.83
CA GLN A 49 -3.73 8.22 -10.91
C GLN A 49 -4.15 9.41 -10.03
N GLN A 50 -3.32 9.81 -9.06
CA GLN A 50 -3.55 10.96 -8.17
C GLN A 50 -4.93 10.92 -7.49
N ARG A 51 -5.39 9.72 -7.11
CA ARG A 51 -6.71 9.53 -6.51
C ARG A 51 -6.69 10.08 -5.09
N LEU A 52 -7.31 11.25 -4.90
CA LEU A 52 -7.46 11.89 -3.59
C LEU A 52 -8.00 10.95 -2.49
N PRO A 53 -8.97 10.05 -2.73
CA PRO A 53 -9.41 9.11 -1.69
C PRO A 53 -8.30 8.18 -1.20
N ILE A 54 -7.43 7.71 -2.09
CA ILE A 54 -6.34 6.79 -1.74
C ILE A 54 -5.22 7.52 -1.02
N LEU A 55 -4.88 8.73 -1.47
CA LEU A 55 -3.91 9.58 -0.79
C LEU A 55 -4.34 9.89 0.66
N LYS A 56 -5.65 10.05 0.91
CA LYS A 56 -6.20 10.21 2.26
C LYS A 56 -6.06 8.94 3.10
N LEU A 57 -6.33 7.77 2.53
CA LEU A 57 -6.16 6.49 3.22
C LEU A 57 -4.68 6.24 3.57
N LEU A 58 -3.76 6.53 2.65
CA LEU A 58 -2.33 6.46 2.91
C LEU A 58 -1.90 7.45 4.00
N ALA A 59 -2.47 8.66 4.01
CA ALA A 59 -2.18 9.65 5.06
C ALA A 59 -2.69 9.19 6.43
N GLN A 60 -3.88 8.59 6.48
CA GLN A 60 -4.43 8.02 7.71
C GLN A 60 -3.54 6.89 8.24
N ARG A 61 -3.16 5.94 7.37
CA ARG A 61 -2.25 4.86 7.78
C ARG A 61 -0.89 5.40 8.24
N ALA A 62 -0.44 6.53 7.69
CA ALA A 62 0.77 7.19 8.14
C ALA A 62 0.69 7.66 9.59
N GLU A 63 -0.47 8.19 9.99
CA GLU A 63 -0.71 8.66 11.35
C GLU A 63 -0.81 7.48 12.32
N GLU A 64 -1.56 6.44 11.96
CA GLU A 64 -1.68 5.22 12.76
C GLU A 64 -0.30 4.62 13.08
N LEU A 65 0.57 4.51 12.08
CA LEU A 65 1.94 4.01 12.27
C LEU A 65 2.82 4.91 13.17
N ARG A 66 2.53 6.21 13.26
CA ARG A 66 3.22 7.13 14.18
C ARG A 66 2.69 7.01 15.60
N GLU A 67 1.41 6.69 15.76
CA GLU A 67 0.81 6.42 17.07
C GLU A 67 1.23 5.04 17.61
N GLU A 68 1.47 4.07 16.71
CA GLU A 68 1.93 2.71 17.03
C GLU A 68 3.43 2.61 17.40
N SER A 69 4.24 3.63 17.06
CA SER A 69 5.71 3.67 17.26
C SER A 69 6.13 4.29 18.60
#